data_AF-A0A416RSH9-F1
#
_entry.id   AF-A0A416RSH9-F1
#
_cell.length_a   1.000
_cell.length_b   1.000
_cell.length_c   1.000
_cell.angle_alpha   90.00
_cell.angle_beta   90.00
_cell.angle_gamma   90.00
#
_symmetry.space_group_name_H-M   'P 1'
#
loop_
_entity.id
_entity.type
_entity.pdbx_description
1 polymer ?
#
loop_
_entity_poly.entity_id
_entity_poly.type
_entity_poly.pdbx_seq_one_letter_code
_entity_poly.pdbx_strand_id
1 'polypeptide(L)' 'MPEETIKNSRELEFSIFCIENVAAKLGVDAELVYRVFTEKSNILNDYIVPEYEVLHTQSREYIVNDLLDVMKERGIRV' A
#
# COMPACT_ATOMS: atom_id res chain seq x y z
N MET A 1 11.61 9.07 4.53
CA MET A 1 10.97 10.01 3.59
C MET A 1 9.94 10.81 4.38
N PRO A 2 9.52 12.01 3.95
CA PRO A 2 8.47 12.74 4.67
C PRO A 2 7.16 11.95 4.60
N GLU A 3 6.48 11.82 5.74
CA GLU A 3 5.12 11.30 5.80
C GLU A 3 4.18 12.18 4.98
N GLU A 4 3.36 11.58 4.12
CA GLU A 4 2.30 12.27 3.40
C GLU A 4 0.93 11.66 3.70
N THR A 5 -0.07 12.54 3.84
CA THR A 5 -1.49 12.14 3.93
C THR A 5 -2.16 12.27 2.57
N ILE A 6 -3.18 11.46 2.31
CA ILE A 6 -4.01 11.53 1.08
C ILE A 6 -4.56 12.95 0.86
N LYS A 7 -4.31 13.53 -0.31
CA LYS A 7 -4.65 14.92 -0.67
C LYS A 7 -5.84 15.01 -1.63
N ASN A 8 -6.11 13.97 -2.41
CA ASN A 8 -7.15 13.99 -3.45
C ASN A 8 -7.76 12.60 -3.70
N SER A 9 -8.84 12.55 -4.51
CA SER A 9 -9.57 11.32 -4.79
C SER A 9 -8.73 10.27 -5.54
N ARG A 10 -7.77 10.68 -6.36
CA ARG A 10 -6.93 9.73 -7.12
C ARG A 10 -5.97 8.99 -6.21
N GLU A 11 -5.37 9.69 -5.24
CA GLU A 11 -4.55 9.06 -4.20
C GLU A 11 -5.38 8.15 -3.28
N LEU A 12 -6.63 8.53 -2.98
CA LEU A 12 -7.55 7.69 -2.22
C LEU A 12 -7.89 6.40 -2.98
N GLU A 13 -8.31 6.51 -4.24
CA GLU A 13 -8.62 5.37 -5.11
C GLU A 13 -7.41 4.46 -5.28
N PHE A 14 -6.22 5.02 -5.45
CA PHE A 14 -4.99 4.26 -5.55
C PHE A 14 -4.64 3.54 -4.25
N SER A 15 -4.81 4.19 -3.10
CA SER A 15 -4.58 3.57 -1.80
C SER A 15 -5.51 2.38 -1.56
N ILE A 16 -6.79 2.53 -1.91
CA ILE A 16 -7.78 1.44 -1.86
C ILE A 16 -7.37 0.32 -2.80
N PHE A 17 -7.00 0.64 -4.04
CA PHE A 17 -6.51 -0.33 -5.03
C PHE A 17 -5.32 -1.16 -4.50
N CYS A 18 -4.34 -0.52 -3.87
CA CYS A 18 -3.19 -1.18 -3.27
C CYS A 18 -3.59 -2.17 -2.17
N ILE A 19 -4.46 -1.73 -1.24
CA ILE A 19 -4.96 -2.56 -0.15
C ILE A 19 -5.70 -3.78 -0.68
N GLU A 20 -6.65 -3.58 -1.59
CA GLU A 20 -7.48 -4.67 -2.13
C GLU A 20 -6.66 -5.69 -2.92
N ASN A 21 -5.70 -5.24 -3.72
CA ASN A 21 -4.91 -6.16 -4.54
C ASN A 21 -3.88 -6.93 -3.71
N VAL A 22 -3.30 -6.32 -2.67
CA VAL A 22 -2.44 -7.04 -1.72
C VAL A 22 -3.26 -8.06 -0.93
N ALA A 23 -4.46 -7.69 -0.47
CA ALA A 23 -5.38 -8.60 0.21
C ALA A 23 -5.74 -9.80 -0.68
N ALA A 24 -6.12 -9.55 -1.93
CA ALA A 24 -6.43 -10.59 -2.91
C ALA A 24 -5.23 -11.50 -3.20
N LYS A 25 -4.01 -10.94 -3.28
CA LYS A 25 -2.78 -11.72 -3.51
C LYS A 25 -2.44 -12.62 -2.32
N LEU A 26 -2.70 -12.17 -1.10
CA LEU A 26 -2.44 -12.90 0.14
C LEU A 26 -3.60 -13.84 0.55
N GLY A 27 -4.78 -13.69 -0.04
CA GLY A 27 -5.97 -14.46 0.32
C GLY A 27 -6.55 -14.09 1.69
N VAL A 28 -6.45 -12.82 2.06
CA VAL A 28 -6.86 -12.27 3.37
C VAL A 28 -7.87 -11.14 3.19
N ASP A 29 -8.46 -10.68 4.29
CA ASP A 29 -9.40 -9.55 4.27
C ASP A 29 -8.67 -8.21 4.02
N ALA A 30 -9.27 -7.34 3.22
CA ALA A 30 -8.76 -6.00 2.94
C ALA A 30 -8.70 -5.14 4.21
N GLU A 31 -9.59 -5.33 5.18
CA GLU A 31 -9.54 -4.65 6.48
C GLU A 31 -8.24 -4.99 7.22
N LEU A 32 -7.79 -6.24 7.16
CA LEU A 32 -6.55 -6.66 7.80
C LEU A 32 -5.35 -5.97 7.16
N VAL A 33 -5.31 -5.89 5.82
CA VAL A 33 -4.26 -5.16 5.09
C VAL A 33 -4.30 -3.67 5.37
N TYR A 34 -5.49 -3.06 5.44
CA TYR A 34 -5.65 -1.66 5.81
C TYR A 34 -5.05 -1.37 7.19
N ARG A 35 -5.40 -2.17 8.22
CA ARG A 35 -4.82 -2.02 9.57
C ARG A 35 -3.31 -2.25 9.56
N VAL A 36 -2.81 -3.16 8.73
CA VAL A 36 -1.37 -3.37 8.57
C VAL A 36 -0.70 -2.14 7.97
N PHE A 37 -1.27 -1.54 6.92
CA PHE A 37 -0.70 -0.39 6.22
C PHE A 37 -0.81 0.94 6.98
N THR A 38 -1.65 1.01 8.01
CA THR A 38 -1.95 2.24 8.78
C THR A 38 -1.66 2.13 10.28
N GLU A 39 -2.28 1.20 10.98
CA GLU A 39 -2.22 1.10 12.44
C GLU A 39 -0.96 0.38 12.92
N LYS A 40 -0.57 -0.69 12.22
CA LYS A 40 0.60 -1.53 12.61
C LYS A 40 1.89 -1.09 11.94
N SER A 41 1.76 -0.34 10.85
CA SER A 41 2.87 0.25 10.12
C SER A 41 2.38 1.50 9.44
N ASN A 42 3.31 2.31 8.96
CA ASN A 42 2.98 3.54 8.25
C ASN A 42 3.21 3.40 6.75
N ILE A 43 3.05 2.19 6.17
CA ILE A 43 3.25 1.96 4.72
C ILE A 43 2.38 2.89 3.88
N LEU A 44 1.16 3.20 4.31
CA LEU A 44 0.28 4.10 3.58
C LEU A 44 0.90 5.50 3.44
N ASN A 45 1.29 6.12 4.56
CA ASN A 45 1.75 7.51 4.56
C ASN A 45 3.26 7.68 4.30
N ASP A 46 4.07 6.65 4.54
CA ASP A 46 5.53 6.68 4.28
C ASP A 46 5.93 6.16 2.90
N TYR A 47 5.02 5.48 2.19
CA TYR A 47 5.36 4.80 0.94
C TYR A 47 4.30 4.96 -0.14
N ILE A 48 3.08 4.46 0.08
CA ILE A 48 2.05 4.43 -0.97
C ILE A 48 1.66 5.85 -1.44
N VAL A 49 1.40 6.76 -0.50
CA VAL A 49 1.02 8.15 -0.82
C VAL A 49 2.21 8.94 -1.39
N PRO A 50 3.39 8.98 -0.74
CA PRO A 50 4.55 9.69 -1.29
C PRO A 50 4.98 9.23 -2.69
N GLU A 51 4.88 7.93 -2.98
CA GLU A 51 5.32 7.34 -4.25
C GLU A 51 4.19 7.23 -5.28
N TYR A 52 3.01 7.83 -5.03
CA TYR A 52 1.83 7.76 -5.91
C TYR A 52 2.17 8.02 -7.37
N GLU A 53 2.86 9.12 -7.68
CA GLU A 53 3.19 9.54 -9.05
C GLU A 53 4.01 8.49 -9.82
N VAL A 54 4.85 7.72 -9.11
CA VAL A 54 5.67 6.66 -9.72
C VAL A 54 4.87 5.36 -9.79
N LEU A 55 4.30 4.92 -8.66
CA LEU A 55 3.64 3.62 -8.56
C LEU A 55 2.38 3.52 -9.43
N HIS A 56 1.57 4.56 -9.56
CA HIS A 56 0.31 4.51 -10.32
C HIS A 56 0.51 4.33 -11.83
N THR A 57 1.73 4.51 -12.34
CA THR A 57 2.10 4.26 -13.75
C THR A 57 2.51 2.81 -14.02
N GLN A 58 2.72 2.02 -12.96
CA GLN A 58 3.22 0.65 -13.05
C GLN A 58 2.09 -0.36 -13.23
N SER A 59 2.45 -1.58 -13.62
CA SER A 59 1.48 -2.66 -13.71
C SER A 59 0.98 -3.06 -12.32
N ARG A 60 -0.25 -3.58 -12.25
CA ARG A 60 -0.83 -4.15 -11.02
C ARG A 60 0.08 -5.18 -10.36
N GLU A 61 0.68 -6.07 -11.14
CA GLU A 61 1.56 -7.12 -10.62
C GLU A 61 2.83 -6.53 -10.00
N TYR A 62 3.42 -5.51 -10.65
CA TYR A 62 4.58 -4.80 -10.11
C TYR A 62 4.24 -4.15 -8.77
N ILE A 63 3.18 -3.34 -8.71
CA ILE A 63 2.76 -2.61 -7.49
C ILE A 63 2.56 -3.59 -6.34
N VAL A 64 1.85 -4.70 -6.59
CA VAL A 64 1.58 -5.70 -5.55
C VAL A 64 2.86 -6.37 -5.06
N ASN A 65 3.77 -6.77 -5.95
CA ASN A 65 5.02 -7.40 -5.55
C ASN A 65 5.93 -6.44 -4.77
N ASP A 66 6.00 -5.18 -5.21
CA ASP A 66 6.76 -4.12 -4.57
C ASP A 66 6.25 -3.85 -3.13
N LEU A 67 4.93 -3.75 -2.93
CA LEU A 67 4.36 -3.61 -1.58
C LEU A 67 4.64 -4.83 -0.69
N LEU A 68 4.63 -6.05 -1.25
CA LEU A 68 4.99 -7.25 -0.50
C LEU A 68 6.47 -7.25 -0.08
N ASP A 69 7.36 -6.76 -0.95
CA ASP A 69 8.78 -6.60 -0.64
C ASP A 69 8.97 -5.54 0.46
N VAL A 70 8.29 -4.39 0.39
CA VAL A 70 8.29 -3.39 1.46
C VAL A 70 7.81 -3.96 2.79
N MET A 71 6.73 -4.75 2.79
CA MET A 71 6.25 -5.42 4.01
C MET A 71 7.32 -6.37 4.58
N LYS A 72 7.97 -7.15 3.72
CA LYS A 72 9.01 -8.09 4.11
C LYS A 72 10.25 -7.38 4.67
N GLU A 73 10.72 -6.33 4.02
CA GLU A 73 11.86 -5.51 4.47
C GLU A 73 11.60 -4.86 5.83
N ARG A 74 10.36 -4.42 6.07
CA ARG A 74 9.92 -3.84 7.34
C ARG A 74 9.55 -4.90 8.40
N GLY A 75 9.68 -6.19 8.10
CA GLY A 75 9.38 -7.28 9.03
C GLY A 75 7.89 -7.43 9.37
N ILE A 76 7.01 -6.87 8.53
CA ILE A 76 5.56 -6.85 8.72
C ILE A 76 4.96 -8.15 8.20
N ARG A 77 3.96 -8.67 8.93
CA ARG A 77 3.22 -9.88 8.56
C ARG A 77 1.73 -9.64 8.68
N VAL A 78 0.99 -10.35 7.84
CA VAL A 78 -0.47 -10.35 7.78
C VAL A 78 -1.01 -11.62 8.41
#